data_AF-A0A1T4NDE8-F1
#
_entry.id   AF-A0A1T4NDE8-F1
#
_cell.length_a   1.000
_cell.length_b   1.000
_cell.length_c   1.000
_cell.angle_alpha   90.00
_cell.angle_beta   90.00
_cell.angle_gamma   90.00
#
_symmetry.space_group_name_H-M   'P 1'
#
loop_
_entity.id
_entity.type
_entity.pdbx_description
1 polymer ?
#
loop_
_entity_poly.entity_id
_entity_poly.type
_entity_poly.pdbx_seq_one_letter_code
_entity_poly.pdbx_strand_id
1 'polypeptide(L)'
;MGLLTTIICIGCAVFALIAYKNIMNPQVLFCGFIGIISFLSCLRLFGLSQTSDFTYILVILGVVFYSIGVSISHKYTFKINNKKLDLLGTKRNIVNDKFIFALVTVLLIWTLYRFVTMVLPMLRGGYSLDMIRMVYFGNDVAGYSYNRIDTIVEMFVNLPFLYALIPIVSIELTHGKKEKELRTRTIVIALVWIVLSCIVSGGRVLIYNLSVVLVMAFLSHRFIKNSNRVKLRNNKRNIVILIVLAFLVYVMYQLSINRTGSGTYEFFYQIYVYFCGCMPHTSLRLETVNFDYTYGMTFISGLLRPIMLVLKYLGSGQFPAIYQRTIDIGVTLQTAVKISEGHTFNAFVLPFYYFYFDGGVIAVVIESFLYGLFCGTVFFKSVREYNKKRLAKYLLIIIYIATSMIRFSPSLVYFAFAYFYMNFCYKRGK
;
A
#
# COMPACT_ATOMS: atom_id res chain seq x y z
N MET A 1 -24.57 -4.53 -14.16
CA MET A 1 -24.18 -4.54 -12.73
C MET A 1 -23.26 -3.39 -12.31
N GLY A 2 -22.29 -2.96 -13.12
CA GLY A 2 -21.27 -2.01 -12.65
C GLY A 2 -21.77 -0.66 -12.11
N LEU A 3 -22.78 -0.03 -12.72
CA LEU A 3 -23.36 1.22 -12.19
C LEU A 3 -24.01 1.03 -10.80
N LEU A 4 -24.68 -0.11 -10.58
CA LEU A 4 -25.23 -0.47 -9.28
C LEU A 4 -24.11 -0.61 -8.24
N THR A 5 -23.01 -1.28 -8.59
CA THR A 5 -21.82 -1.37 -7.73
C THR A 5 -21.28 0.02 -7.39
N THR A 6 -21.15 0.91 -8.37
CA THR A 6 -20.73 2.30 -8.13
C THR A 6 -21.66 3.01 -7.16
N ILE A 7 -22.98 2.93 -7.35
CA ILE A 7 -23.97 3.58 -6.48
C ILE A 7 -23.85 3.07 -5.05
N ILE A 8 -23.71 1.75 -4.85
CA ILE A 8 -23.55 1.15 -3.52
C ILE A 8 -22.24 1.63 -2.88
N CYS A 9 -21.12 1.58 -3.61
CA CYS A 9 -19.82 2.04 -3.12
C CYS A 9 -19.82 3.51 -2.68
N ILE A 10 -20.35 4.39 -3.54
CA ILE A 10 -20.46 5.82 -3.24
C ILE A 10 -21.46 6.06 -2.12
N GLY A 11 -22.59 5.33 -2.09
CA GLY A 11 -23.56 5.37 -0.99
C GLY A 11 -22.94 5.03 0.36
N CYS A 12 -22.15 3.95 0.45
CA CYS A 12 -21.40 3.58 1.66
C CYS A 12 -20.38 4.65 2.08
N ALA A 13 -19.71 5.29 1.12
CA ALA A 13 -18.75 6.37 1.38
C ALA A 13 -19.46 7.63 1.91
N VAL A 14 -20.56 8.05 1.26
CA VAL A 14 -21.36 9.21 1.66
C VAL A 14 -22.00 8.98 3.03
N PHE A 15 -22.55 7.79 3.28
CA PHE A 15 -23.06 7.41 4.60
C PHE A 15 -22.00 7.60 5.70
N ALA A 16 -20.78 7.08 5.50
CA ALA A 16 -19.69 7.25 6.45
C ALA A 16 -19.28 8.72 6.62
N LEU A 17 -19.28 9.49 5.53
CA LEU A 17 -18.96 10.91 5.58
C LEU A 17 -19.99 11.69 6.41
N ILE A 18 -21.28 11.39 6.25
CA ILE A 18 -22.36 12.00 7.03
C ILE A 18 -22.28 11.56 8.50
N ALA A 19 -22.11 10.25 8.74
CA ALA A 19 -22.11 9.67 10.09
C ALA A 19 -20.90 10.11 10.94
N TYR A 20 -19.70 10.16 10.34
CA TYR A 20 -18.46 10.44 11.06
C TYR A 20 -17.88 11.84 10.82
N LYS A 21 -18.41 12.59 9.83
CA LYS A 21 -17.97 13.95 9.46
C LYS A 21 -16.45 14.06 9.22
N ASN A 22 -15.85 12.99 8.72
CA ASN A 22 -14.41 12.89 8.56
C ASN A 22 -14.04 12.19 7.25
N ILE A 23 -13.50 12.95 6.29
CA ILE A 23 -13.07 12.41 5.00
C ILE A 23 -11.91 11.40 5.13
N MET A 24 -11.16 11.47 6.24
CA MET A 24 -10.08 10.53 6.53
C MET A 24 -10.62 9.21 7.08
N ASN A 25 -11.94 9.01 7.22
CA ASN A 25 -12.48 7.73 7.66
C ASN A 25 -12.18 6.63 6.62
N PRO A 26 -11.70 5.44 7.02
CA PRO A 26 -11.30 4.39 6.09
C PRO A 26 -12.45 3.89 5.21
N GLN A 27 -13.71 3.93 5.67
CA GLN A 27 -14.88 3.62 4.86
C GLN A 27 -15.10 4.65 3.75
N VAL A 28 -14.95 5.95 4.06
CA VAL A 28 -15.04 7.01 3.03
C VAL A 28 -13.98 6.78 1.96
N LEU A 29 -12.74 6.53 2.38
CA LEU A 29 -11.61 6.38 1.47
C LEU A 29 -11.70 5.10 0.64
N PHE A 30 -11.93 3.94 1.26
CA PHE A 30 -11.98 2.66 0.56
C PHE A 30 -13.20 2.57 -0.36
N CYS A 31 -14.40 2.84 0.16
CA CYS A 31 -15.62 2.74 -0.65
C CYS A 31 -15.67 3.80 -1.75
N GLY A 32 -15.20 5.02 -1.48
CA GLY A 32 -15.08 6.07 -2.49
C GLY A 32 -14.10 5.69 -3.60
N PHE A 33 -12.92 5.17 -3.23
CA PHE A 33 -11.91 4.74 -4.19
C PHE A 33 -12.40 3.58 -5.07
N ILE A 34 -12.97 2.54 -4.48
CA ILE A 34 -13.56 1.40 -5.22
C ILE A 34 -14.76 1.85 -6.07
N GLY A 35 -15.55 2.82 -5.60
CA GLY A 35 -16.66 3.39 -6.37
C GLY A 35 -16.19 4.12 -7.63
N ILE A 36 -15.12 4.93 -7.53
CA ILE A 36 -14.50 5.59 -8.68
C ILE A 36 -13.92 4.56 -9.66
N ILE A 37 -13.20 3.56 -9.17
CA ILE A 37 -12.65 2.48 -9.99
C ILE A 37 -13.75 1.72 -10.74
N SER A 38 -14.83 1.38 -10.04
CA SER A 38 -15.99 0.69 -10.62
C SER A 38 -16.66 1.55 -11.68
N PHE A 39 -16.83 2.85 -11.43
CA PHE A 39 -17.43 3.79 -12.37
C PHE A 39 -16.61 3.91 -13.65
N LEU A 40 -15.29 4.15 -13.51
CA LEU A 40 -14.38 4.24 -14.65
C LEU A 40 -14.39 2.94 -15.45
N SER A 41 -14.35 1.77 -14.79
CA SER A 41 -14.43 0.48 -15.49
C SER A 41 -15.72 0.32 -16.30
N CYS A 42 -16.84 0.91 -15.88
CA CYS A 42 -18.10 0.87 -16.64
C CYS A 42 -18.05 1.67 -17.94
N LEU A 43 -17.25 2.74 -18.01
CA LEU A 43 -17.16 3.57 -19.21
C LEU A 43 -16.47 2.85 -20.37
N ARG A 44 -15.68 1.81 -20.07
CA ARG A 44 -14.95 0.98 -21.06
C ARG A 44 -14.16 1.79 -22.08
N LEU A 45 -13.69 2.98 -21.69
CA LEU A 45 -12.89 3.84 -22.56
C LEU A 45 -11.63 3.10 -23.02
N PHE A 46 -11.17 3.44 -24.22
CA PHE A 46 -9.97 2.89 -24.83
C PHE A 46 -9.96 1.35 -24.98
N GLY A 47 -11.13 0.76 -25.27
CA GLY A 47 -11.25 -0.68 -25.54
C GLY A 47 -11.02 -1.56 -24.32
N LEU A 48 -11.28 -1.04 -23.11
CA LEU A 48 -11.15 -1.83 -21.89
C LEU A 48 -12.12 -3.01 -21.89
N SER A 49 -11.60 -4.19 -21.55
CA SER A 49 -12.37 -5.43 -21.47
C SER A 49 -13.54 -5.32 -20.51
N GLN A 50 -14.60 -6.08 -20.78
CA GLN A 50 -15.76 -6.12 -19.92
C GLN A 50 -15.45 -6.87 -18.62
N THR A 51 -15.91 -6.32 -17.50
CA THR A 51 -15.86 -6.97 -16.19
C THR A 51 -17.12 -7.83 -16.01
N SER A 52 -16.97 -9.06 -15.53
CA SER A 52 -18.09 -9.96 -15.27
C SER A 52 -18.98 -9.49 -14.13
N ASP A 53 -20.27 -9.81 -14.21
CA ASP A 53 -21.24 -9.52 -13.15
C ASP A 53 -20.87 -10.20 -11.83
N PHE A 54 -20.26 -11.39 -11.89
CA PHE A 54 -19.74 -12.08 -10.71
C PHE A 54 -18.71 -11.24 -9.95
N THR A 55 -17.76 -10.63 -10.67
CA THR A 55 -16.76 -9.74 -10.06
C THR A 55 -17.42 -8.54 -9.40
N TYR A 56 -18.43 -7.94 -10.04
CA TYR A 56 -19.19 -6.84 -9.45
C TYR A 56 -19.94 -7.25 -8.18
N ILE A 57 -20.48 -8.46 -8.11
CA ILE A 57 -21.14 -9.01 -6.91
C ILE A 57 -20.12 -9.16 -5.77
N LEU A 58 -18.94 -9.70 -6.05
CA LEU A 58 -17.87 -9.81 -5.04
C LEU A 58 -17.47 -8.43 -4.49
N VAL A 59 -17.37 -7.41 -5.36
CA VAL A 59 -17.08 -6.03 -4.95
C VAL A 59 -18.17 -5.48 -4.05
N ILE A 60 -19.45 -5.67 -4.41
CA ILE A 60 -20.58 -5.20 -3.59
C ILE A 60 -20.53 -5.84 -2.20
N LEU A 61 -20.41 -7.17 -2.13
CA LEU A 61 -20.33 -7.89 -0.86
C LEU A 61 -19.15 -7.41 -0.04
N GLY A 62 -17.97 -7.33 -0.65
CA GLY A 62 -16.77 -6.90 0.05
C GLY A 62 -16.88 -5.47 0.59
N VAL A 63 -17.42 -4.53 -0.18
CA VAL A 63 -17.62 -3.14 0.27
C VAL A 63 -18.64 -3.01 1.40
N VAL A 64 -19.76 -3.75 1.32
CA VAL A 64 -20.78 -3.75 2.37
C VAL A 64 -20.20 -4.31 3.66
N PHE A 65 -19.57 -5.49 3.62
CA PHE A 65 -19.01 -6.12 4.83
C PHE A 65 -17.81 -5.36 5.40
N TYR A 66 -16.99 -4.74 4.55
CA TYR A 66 -15.96 -3.80 4.99
C TYR A 66 -16.57 -2.63 5.77
N SER A 67 -17.64 -2.03 5.25
CA SER A 67 -18.36 -0.92 5.90
C SER A 67 -18.95 -1.33 7.26
N ILE A 68 -19.50 -2.54 7.35
CA ILE A 68 -19.98 -3.11 8.61
C ILE A 68 -18.80 -3.27 9.59
N GLY A 69 -17.66 -3.81 9.15
CA GLY A 69 -16.45 -3.95 9.96
C GLY A 69 -15.96 -2.62 10.53
N VAL A 70 -15.88 -1.58 9.69
CA VAL A 70 -15.50 -0.22 10.13
C VAL A 70 -16.51 0.30 11.17
N SER A 71 -17.81 0.17 10.91
CA SER A 71 -18.86 0.66 11.82
C SER A 71 -18.85 -0.04 13.18
N ILE A 72 -18.57 -1.35 13.20
CA ILE A 72 -18.42 -2.13 14.43
C ILE A 72 -17.19 -1.69 15.23
N SER A 73 -16.06 -1.42 14.55
CA SER A 73 -14.83 -0.98 15.21
C SER A 73 -15.02 0.32 16.00
N HIS A 74 -15.92 1.20 15.53
CA HIS A 74 -16.26 2.45 16.23
C HIS A 74 -16.83 2.17 17.63
N LYS A 75 -17.76 1.21 17.74
CA LYS A 75 -18.44 0.83 18.99
C LYS A 75 -17.49 0.14 19.96
N TYR A 76 -16.67 -0.81 19.51
CA TYR A 76 -15.79 -1.56 20.41
C TYR A 76 -14.58 -0.77 20.88
N THR A 77 -14.09 0.19 20.09
CA THR A 77 -13.07 1.13 20.57
C THR A 77 -13.63 1.99 21.72
N PHE A 78 -14.97 2.14 21.85
CA PHE A 78 -15.66 2.92 22.89
C PHE A 78 -15.76 2.20 24.25
N LYS A 79 -15.64 0.86 24.27
CA LYS A 79 -15.82 0.04 25.49
C LYS A 79 -14.52 -0.34 26.21
N ILE A 80 -13.35 0.02 25.69
CA ILE A 80 -12.09 -0.18 26.42
C ILE A 80 -12.04 0.86 27.55
N ASN A 81 -12.54 0.45 28.71
CA ASN A 81 -12.83 1.25 29.89
C ASN A 81 -11.57 2.01 30.40
N ASN A 82 -11.65 3.33 30.42
CA ASN A 82 -10.56 4.28 30.72
C ASN A 82 -10.06 4.29 32.19
N LYS A 83 -10.50 3.40 33.07
CA LYS A 83 -10.22 3.57 34.51
C LYS A 83 -8.84 3.12 35.01
N LYS A 84 -8.02 2.42 34.21
CA LYS A 84 -6.66 2.00 34.63
C LYS A 84 -5.49 2.54 33.79
N LEU A 85 -5.75 3.18 32.65
CA LEU A 85 -4.68 3.70 31.79
C LEU A 85 -4.27 5.15 32.10
N ASP A 86 -5.12 5.92 32.79
CA ASP A 86 -4.80 7.30 33.20
C ASP A 86 -3.82 7.38 34.39
N LEU A 87 -3.59 6.26 35.10
CA LEU A 87 -2.63 6.20 36.22
C LEU A 87 -1.19 5.88 35.78
N LEU A 88 -0.99 5.42 34.54
CA LEU A 88 0.33 5.22 33.94
C LEU A 88 0.53 6.30 32.88
N GLY A 89 0.91 7.49 33.35
CA GLY A 89 1.03 8.73 32.59
C GLY A 89 1.23 8.58 31.09
N THR A 90 0.42 9.32 30.34
CA THR A 90 0.42 9.57 28.89
C THR A 90 1.80 10.01 28.36
N LYS A 91 2.78 9.11 28.35
CA LYS A 91 4.09 9.36 27.77
C LYS A 91 3.93 9.41 26.26
N ARG A 92 4.03 10.61 25.70
CA ARG A 92 4.01 10.86 24.26
C ARG A 92 5.06 10.00 23.58
N ASN A 93 4.68 9.23 22.57
CA ASN A 93 5.66 8.53 21.72
C ASN A 93 6.37 9.56 20.84
N ILE A 94 7.71 9.61 20.93
CA ILE A 94 8.58 10.52 20.19
C ILE A 94 9.34 9.71 19.14
N VAL A 95 9.54 10.27 17.95
CA VAL A 95 10.35 9.67 16.89
C VAL A 95 11.78 9.44 17.37
N ASN A 96 12.31 8.25 17.15
CA ASN A 96 13.68 7.89 17.50
C ASN A 96 14.65 8.24 16.37
N ASP A 97 14.98 9.54 16.21
CA ASP A 97 15.85 10.02 15.13
C ASP A 97 17.22 9.33 15.08
N LYS A 98 17.84 8.99 16.23
CA LYS A 98 19.13 8.29 16.25
C LYS A 98 19.03 6.91 15.59
N PHE A 99 18.00 6.14 15.94
CA PHE A 99 17.75 4.83 15.35
C PHE A 99 17.42 4.94 13.86
N ILE A 100 16.52 5.86 13.49
CA ILE A 100 16.13 6.07 12.09
C ILE A 100 17.32 6.50 11.25
N PHE A 101 18.16 7.41 11.75
CA PHE A 101 19.36 7.85 11.03
C PHE A 101 20.32 6.69 10.76
N ALA A 102 20.62 5.86 11.78
CA ALA A 102 21.46 4.68 11.60
C ALA A 102 20.84 3.69 10.59
N LEU A 103 19.55 3.37 10.76
CA LEU A 103 18.80 2.48 9.89
C LEU A 103 18.81 2.93 8.42
N VAL A 104 18.40 4.18 8.17
CA VAL A 104 18.32 4.76 6.82
C VAL A 104 19.70 4.79 6.17
N THR A 105 20.76 5.08 6.94
CA THR A 105 22.13 5.09 6.41
C THR A 105 22.57 3.69 5.99
N VAL A 106 22.39 2.69 6.86
CA VAL A 106 22.76 1.29 6.57
C VAL A 106 22.00 0.76 5.37
N LEU A 107 20.68 0.99 5.31
CA LEU A 107 19.86 0.48 4.21
C LEU A 107 20.06 1.24 2.90
N LEU A 108 20.42 2.53 2.96
CA LEU A 108 20.86 3.27 1.79
C LEU A 108 22.17 2.70 1.23
N ILE A 109 23.16 2.40 2.09
CA ILE A 109 24.42 1.77 1.66
C ILE A 109 24.15 0.42 1.00
N TRP A 110 23.28 -0.40 1.61
CA TRP A 110 22.88 -1.69 1.02
C TRP A 110 22.14 -1.53 -0.32
N THR A 111 21.28 -0.53 -0.44
CA THR A 111 20.59 -0.22 -1.71
C THR A 111 21.58 0.29 -2.77
N LEU A 112 22.58 1.09 -2.38
CA LEU A 112 23.67 1.53 -3.25
C LEU A 112 24.53 0.36 -3.72
N TYR A 113 24.82 -0.60 -2.84
CA TYR A 113 25.47 -1.86 -3.22
C TYR A 113 24.70 -2.55 -4.36
N ARG A 114 23.39 -2.79 -4.20
CA ARG A 114 22.56 -3.39 -5.26
C ARG A 114 22.50 -2.55 -6.53
N PHE A 115 22.49 -1.23 -6.40
CA PHE A 115 22.53 -0.33 -7.56
C PHE A 115 23.84 -0.53 -8.34
N VAL A 116 24.99 -0.52 -7.67
CA VAL A 116 26.31 -0.61 -8.31
C VAL A 116 26.58 -2.02 -8.87
N THR A 117 26.17 -3.08 -8.16
CA THR A 117 26.47 -4.46 -8.60
C THR A 117 25.51 -5.00 -9.64
N MET A 118 24.28 -4.47 -9.71
CA MET A 118 23.23 -5.01 -10.56
C MET A 118 22.75 -4.01 -11.59
N VAL A 119 22.20 -2.89 -11.10
CA VAL A 119 21.44 -1.96 -11.93
C VAL A 119 22.36 -1.19 -12.86
N LEU A 120 23.49 -0.70 -12.37
CA LEU A 120 24.44 0.08 -13.14
C LEU A 120 25.07 -0.74 -14.28
N PRO A 121 25.53 -2.00 -14.08
CA PRO A 121 25.95 -2.88 -15.17
C PRO A 121 24.86 -3.10 -16.20
N MET A 122 23.61 -3.36 -15.78
CA MET A 122 22.50 -3.55 -16.70
C MET A 122 22.19 -2.30 -17.53
N LEU A 123 22.17 -1.12 -16.90
CA LEU A 123 21.95 0.15 -17.61
C LEU A 123 23.10 0.44 -18.59
N ARG A 124 24.35 0.16 -18.22
CA ARG A 124 25.51 0.30 -19.11
C ARG A 124 25.47 -0.68 -20.28
N GLY A 125 24.89 -1.87 -20.07
CA GLY A 125 24.62 -2.86 -21.12
C GLY A 125 23.44 -2.50 -22.03
N GLY A 126 22.77 -1.35 -21.82
CA GLY A 126 21.63 -0.92 -22.63
C GLY A 126 20.29 -1.58 -22.28
N TYR A 127 20.22 -2.31 -21.16
CA TYR A 127 18.97 -2.94 -20.72
C TYR A 127 17.96 -1.92 -20.16
N SER A 128 16.68 -2.15 -20.41
CA SER A 128 15.59 -1.28 -19.96
C SER A 128 15.28 -1.44 -18.47
N LEU A 129 14.61 -0.45 -17.88
CA LEU A 129 14.10 -0.55 -16.50
C LEU A 129 13.06 -1.67 -16.31
N ASP A 130 12.40 -2.12 -17.38
CA ASP A 130 11.48 -3.26 -17.34
C ASP A 130 12.22 -4.59 -17.16
N MET A 131 13.37 -4.75 -17.82
CA MET A 131 14.26 -5.90 -17.62
C MET A 131 14.84 -5.93 -16.21
N ILE A 132 15.29 -4.79 -15.68
CA ILE A 132 15.75 -4.69 -14.28
C ILE A 132 14.64 -5.10 -13.30
N ARG A 133 13.40 -4.70 -13.58
CA ARG A 133 12.23 -5.08 -12.78
C ARG A 133 11.97 -6.59 -12.84
N MET A 134 12.11 -7.23 -13.99
CA MET A 134 11.99 -8.68 -14.10
C MET A 134 13.00 -9.39 -13.21
N VAL A 135 14.25 -8.90 -13.18
CA VAL A 135 15.26 -9.47 -12.29
C VAL A 135 14.97 -9.21 -10.82
N TYR A 136 14.48 -8.02 -10.48
CA TYR A 136 14.03 -7.71 -9.14
C TYR A 136 12.93 -8.66 -8.62
N PHE A 137 12.07 -9.18 -9.51
CA PHE A 137 11.07 -10.19 -9.18
C PHE A 137 11.60 -11.64 -9.19
N GLY A 138 12.89 -11.83 -9.39
CA GLY A 138 13.56 -13.13 -9.31
C GLY A 138 13.66 -13.89 -10.64
N ASN A 139 13.40 -13.24 -11.77
CA ASN A 139 13.67 -13.82 -13.09
C ASN A 139 15.16 -13.66 -13.42
N ASP A 140 15.77 -14.64 -14.07
CA ASP A 140 17.08 -14.46 -14.67
C ASP A 140 16.91 -13.70 -16.00
N VAL A 141 17.64 -12.60 -16.17
CA VAL A 141 17.67 -11.85 -17.43
C VAL A 141 19.12 -11.62 -17.80
N ALA A 142 19.55 -12.23 -18.91
CA ALA A 142 20.91 -12.10 -19.44
C ALA A 142 22.02 -12.42 -18.40
N GLY A 143 21.79 -13.42 -17.54
CA GLY A 143 22.75 -13.84 -16.50
C GLY A 143 22.73 -12.98 -15.25
N TYR A 144 21.84 -11.97 -15.18
CA TYR A 144 21.60 -11.19 -13.98
C TYR A 144 20.48 -11.83 -13.16
N SER A 145 20.78 -12.23 -11.92
CA SER A 145 19.80 -12.64 -10.92
C SER A 145 20.25 -12.23 -9.51
N TYR A 146 19.28 -11.93 -8.63
CA TYR A 146 19.58 -11.63 -7.23
C TYR A 146 19.82 -12.92 -6.45
N ASN A 147 20.80 -12.90 -5.56
CA ASN A 147 21.05 -14.02 -4.68
C ASN A 147 19.94 -14.15 -3.60
N ARG A 148 19.91 -15.29 -2.92
CA ARG A 148 18.88 -15.58 -1.89
C ARG A 148 18.95 -14.63 -0.70
N ILE A 149 20.15 -14.20 -0.31
CA ILE A 149 20.37 -13.30 0.85
C ILE A 149 19.78 -11.92 0.53
N ASP A 150 20.06 -11.38 -0.66
CA ASP A 150 19.52 -10.11 -1.12
C ASP A 150 17.99 -10.13 -1.13
N THR A 151 17.40 -11.24 -1.57
CA THR A 151 15.95 -11.42 -1.59
C THR A 151 15.36 -11.43 -0.17
N ILE A 152 16.03 -12.08 0.78
CA ILE A 152 15.60 -12.13 2.20
C ILE A 152 15.72 -10.74 2.85
N VAL A 153 16.86 -10.06 2.67
CA VAL A 153 17.10 -8.72 3.21
C VAL A 153 16.10 -7.73 2.62
N GLU A 154 15.82 -7.81 1.31
CA GLU A 154 14.82 -6.97 0.64
C GLU A 154 13.43 -7.14 1.27
N MET A 155 13.00 -8.39 1.43
CA MET A 155 11.65 -8.75 1.86
C MET A 155 11.40 -8.51 3.35
N PHE A 156 12.38 -8.78 4.22
CA PHE A 156 12.21 -8.76 5.68
C PHE A 156 12.84 -7.55 6.38
N VAL A 157 13.71 -6.80 5.69
CA VAL A 157 14.39 -5.63 6.30
C VAL A 157 14.16 -4.38 5.47
N ASN A 158 14.64 -4.34 4.23
CA ASN A 158 14.65 -3.13 3.41
C ASN A 158 13.23 -2.58 3.14
N LEU A 159 12.37 -3.37 2.49
CA LEU A 159 11.01 -2.93 2.14
C LEU A 159 10.14 -2.66 3.38
N PRO A 160 10.07 -3.51 4.42
CA PRO A 160 9.27 -3.21 5.60
C PRO A 160 9.65 -1.87 6.25
N PHE A 161 10.95 -1.55 6.35
CA PHE A 161 11.37 -0.27 6.89
C PHE A 161 11.11 0.90 5.94
N LEU A 162 11.25 0.74 4.62
CA LEU A 162 10.82 1.75 3.63
C LEU A 162 9.34 2.11 3.80
N TYR A 163 8.47 1.10 3.83
CA TYR A 163 7.03 1.30 4.00
C TYR A 163 6.65 1.85 5.37
N ALA A 164 7.40 1.53 6.43
CA ALA A 164 7.21 2.15 7.75
C ALA A 164 7.67 3.61 7.77
N LEU A 165 8.73 3.97 7.02
CA LEU A 165 9.29 5.32 7.00
C LEU A 165 8.50 6.30 6.15
N ILE A 166 7.85 5.86 5.07
CA ILE A 166 7.03 6.74 4.22
C ILE A 166 6.02 7.56 5.07
N PRO A 167 5.17 6.95 5.92
CA PRO A 167 4.31 7.70 6.84
C PRO A 167 5.05 8.66 7.78
N ILE A 168 6.17 8.23 8.36
CA ILE A 168 6.93 9.02 9.34
C ILE A 168 7.51 10.27 8.67
N VAL A 169 8.16 10.10 7.52
CA VAL A 169 8.75 11.20 6.74
C VAL A 169 7.65 12.17 6.29
N SER A 170 6.52 11.67 5.80
CA SER A 170 5.38 12.52 5.40
C SER A 170 4.81 13.34 6.56
N ILE A 171 4.68 12.74 7.74
CA ILE A 171 4.27 13.46 8.96
C ILE A 171 5.27 14.57 9.28
N GLU A 172 6.56 14.27 9.30
CA GLU A 172 7.63 15.22 9.65
C GLU A 172 7.84 16.31 8.59
N LEU A 173 7.52 16.06 7.32
CA LEU A 173 7.49 17.06 6.26
C LEU A 173 6.32 18.03 6.43
N THR A 174 5.16 17.55 6.89
CA THR A 174 3.97 18.39 7.07
C THR A 174 3.93 19.12 8.42
N HIS A 175 4.62 18.63 9.45
CA HIS A 175 4.76 19.34 10.74
C HIS A 175 5.64 20.61 10.63
N GLY A 176 5.30 21.64 11.41
CA GLY A 176 6.09 22.87 11.48
C GLY A 176 7.46 22.63 12.11
N LYS A 177 8.46 23.49 11.83
CA LYS A 177 9.85 23.32 12.31
C LYS A 177 9.97 23.01 13.81
N LYS A 178 9.12 23.62 14.66
CA LYS A 178 9.10 23.40 16.12
C LYS A 178 8.48 22.07 16.55
N GLU A 179 7.68 21.46 15.68
CA GLU A 179 7.02 20.17 15.94
C GLU A 179 7.80 18.99 15.33
N LYS A 180 8.86 19.25 14.55
CA LYS A 180 9.69 18.20 13.94
C LYS A 180 10.54 17.50 15.00
N GLU A 181 10.49 16.18 14.98
CA GLU A 181 11.30 15.30 15.82
C GLU A 181 12.44 14.66 15.01
N LEU A 182 12.31 14.58 13.67
CA LEU A 182 13.40 14.19 12.78
C LEU A 182 14.27 15.39 12.37
N ARG A 183 15.58 15.18 12.31
CA ARG A 183 16.51 16.15 11.75
C ARG A 183 16.34 16.21 10.23
N THR A 184 16.51 17.40 9.64
CA THR A 184 16.40 17.62 8.19
C THR A 184 17.32 16.69 7.39
N ARG A 185 18.55 16.45 7.86
CA ARG A 185 19.48 15.50 7.23
C ARG A 185 18.91 14.09 7.12
N THR A 186 18.23 13.61 8.17
CA THR A 186 17.62 12.27 8.21
C THR A 186 16.50 12.16 7.17
N ILE A 187 15.69 13.22 7.05
CA ILE A 187 14.62 13.32 6.04
C ILE A 187 15.20 13.27 4.62
N VAL A 188 16.27 14.04 4.36
CA VAL A 188 16.91 14.07 3.02
C VAL A 188 17.46 12.70 2.65
N ILE A 189 18.19 12.03 3.54
CA ILE A 189 18.74 10.70 3.27
C ILE A 189 17.62 9.69 3.04
N ALA A 190 16.52 9.77 3.79
CA ALA A 190 15.36 8.89 3.59
C ALA A 190 14.69 9.11 2.22
N LEU A 191 14.56 10.36 1.77
CA LEU A 191 14.03 10.66 0.44
C LEU A 191 14.94 10.15 -0.68
N VAL A 192 16.26 10.31 -0.54
CA VAL A 192 17.25 9.75 -1.47
C VAL A 192 17.14 8.23 -1.52
N TRP A 193 16.99 7.57 -0.38
CA TRP A 193 16.82 6.13 -0.31
C TRP A 193 15.53 5.64 -0.98
N ILE A 194 14.40 6.34 -0.80
CA ILE A 194 13.14 6.02 -1.48
C ILE A 194 13.30 6.12 -3.01
N VAL A 195 13.91 7.20 -3.51
CA VAL A 195 14.13 7.40 -4.95
C VAL A 195 15.06 6.33 -5.52
N LEU A 196 16.18 6.06 -4.84
CA LEU A 196 17.12 5.02 -5.26
C LEU A 196 16.46 3.64 -5.28
N SER A 197 15.60 3.33 -4.30
CA SER A 197 14.86 2.06 -4.24
C SER A 197 13.88 1.89 -5.41
N CYS A 198 13.29 2.98 -5.92
CA CYS A 198 12.49 2.95 -7.15
C CYS A 198 13.33 2.58 -8.37
N ILE A 199 14.55 3.13 -8.47
CA ILE A 199 15.48 2.83 -9.57
C ILE A 199 15.91 1.36 -9.49
N VAL A 200 16.30 0.88 -8.30
CA VAL A 200 16.72 -0.51 -8.09
C VAL A 200 15.61 -1.52 -8.37
N SER A 201 14.36 -1.18 -8.07
CA SER A 201 13.21 -2.06 -8.34
C SER A 201 12.63 -1.93 -9.74
N GLY A 202 13.08 -0.96 -10.56
CA GLY A 202 12.41 -0.59 -11.81
C GLY A 202 10.93 -0.21 -11.60
N GLY A 203 10.60 0.29 -10.41
CA GLY A 203 9.23 0.52 -9.94
C GLY A 203 8.95 1.96 -9.54
N ARG A 204 7.66 2.33 -9.51
CA ARG A 204 7.20 3.69 -9.14
C ARG A 204 6.26 3.71 -7.93
N VAL A 205 5.93 2.54 -7.40
CA VAL A 205 4.90 2.37 -6.36
C VAL A 205 5.31 3.07 -5.06
N LEU A 206 6.59 3.09 -4.69
CA LEU A 206 7.05 3.81 -3.49
C LEU A 206 6.84 5.33 -3.60
N ILE A 207 7.11 5.91 -4.77
CA ILE A 207 6.86 7.35 -5.02
C ILE A 207 5.36 7.64 -5.02
N TYR A 208 4.56 6.80 -5.68
CA TYR A 208 3.09 6.90 -5.61
C TYR A 208 2.59 6.90 -4.16
N ASN A 209 3.06 5.94 -3.35
CA ASN A 209 2.68 5.84 -1.94
C ASN A 209 3.15 7.04 -1.13
N LEU A 210 4.35 7.55 -1.37
CA LEU A 210 4.85 8.77 -0.74
C LEU A 210 3.95 9.96 -1.06
N SER A 211 3.56 10.14 -2.33
CA SER A 211 2.67 11.22 -2.77
C SER A 211 1.30 11.14 -2.09
N VAL A 212 0.66 9.97 -2.11
CA VAL A 212 -0.64 9.74 -1.46
C VAL A 212 -0.53 10.04 0.05
N VAL A 213 0.46 9.48 0.72
CA VAL A 213 0.61 9.63 2.17
C VAL A 213 1.01 11.06 2.55
N LEU A 214 1.76 11.78 1.72
CA LEU A 214 2.09 13.18 1.96
C LEU A 214 0.84 14.06 1.92
N VAL A 215 -0.02 13.88 0.93
CA VAL A 215 -1.33 14.57 0.85
C VAL A 215 -2.18 14.24 2.08
N MET A 216 -2.24 12.96 2.45
CA MET A 216 -3.08 12.50 3.55
C MET A 216 -2.53 12.92 4.92
N ALA A 217 -1.22 12.98 5.09
CA ALA A 217 -0.57 13.57 6.25
C ALA A 217 -0.89 15.08 6.35
N PHE A 218 -0.90 15.79 5.23
CA PHE A 218 -1.31 17.19 5.19
C PHE A 218 -2.78 17.38 5.62
N LEU A 219 -3.70 16.57 5.09
CA LEU A 219 -5.12 16.62 5.44
C LEU A 219 -5.38 16.22 6.91
N SER A 220 -4.57 15.34 7.49
CA SER A 220 -4.71 14.90 8.88
C SER A 220 -4.63 16.05 9.91
N HIS A 221 -3.94 17.15 9.58
CA HIS A 221 -3.89 18.33 10.45
C HIS A 221 -5.26 19.00 10.63
N ARG A 222 -6.17 18.84 9.65
CA ARG A 222 -7.53 19.40 9.69
C ARG A 222 -8.53 18.42 10.30
N PHE A 223 -8.41 17.13 9.97
CA PHE A 223 -9.47 16.15 10.25
C PHE A 223 -9.16 15.19 11.40
N ILE A 224 -7.92 15.14 11.89
CA ILE A 224 -7.51 14.25 12.99
C ILE A 224 -6.95 15.07 14.14
N LYS A 225 -6.08 16.06 13.88
CA LYS A 225 -5.55 16.96 14.90
C LYS A 225 -6.65 17.96 15.30
N ASN A 226 -7.48 17.59 16.28
CA ASN A 226 -8.58 18.40 16.82
C ASN A 226 -8.07 19.59 17.65
N SER A 227 -7.28 20.45 17.03
CA SER A 227 -6.66 21.60 17.66
C SER A 227 -7.25 22.86 17.05
N ASN A 228 -8.14 23.51 17.80
CA ASN A 228 -8.60 24.90 17.60
C ASN A 228 -7.45 25.94 17.51
N ARG A 229 -6.17 25.50 17.48
CA ARG A 229 -4.97 26.34 17.42
C ARG A 229 -4.17 26.23 16.12
N VAL A 230 -4.53 25.37 15.17
CA VAL A 230 -3.88 25.40 13.84
C VAL A 230 -4.53 26.48 12.99
N LYS A 231 -4.29 27.75 13.34
CA LYS A 231 -4.37 28.83 12.35
C LYS A 231 -3.51 28.37 11.16
N LEU A 232 -4.06 28.43 9.95
CA LEU A 232 -3.37 28.24 8.66
C LEU A 232 -2.21 29.24 8.53
N ARG A 233 -1.16 29.09 9.33
CA ARG A 233 -0.17 30.13 9.57
C ARG A 233 1.07 29.94 8.70
N ASN A 234 0.95 29.51 7.44
CA ASN A 234 2.02 29.74 6.45
C ASN A 234 1.64 29.28 5.03
N ASN A 235 1.27 30.21 4.16
CA ASN A 235 1.16 29.99 2.71
C ASN A 235 2.44 29.39 2.11
N LYS A 236 3.62 29.75 2.64
CA LYS A 236 4.92 29.21 2.19
C LYS A 236 5.06 27.68 2.37
N ARG A 237 4.43 27.08 3.40
CA ARG A 237 4.49 25.62 3.61
C ARG A 237 3.69 24.87 2.56
N ASN A 238 2.51 25.38 2.21
CA ASN A 238 1.65 24.78 1.20
C ASN A 238 2.33 24.79 -0.17
N ILE A 239 3.07 25.87 -0.48
CA ILE A 239 3.89 25.97 -1.69
C ILE A 239 4.99 24.89 -1.71
N VAL A 240 5.72 24.70 -0.60
CA VAL A 240 6.76 23.64 -0.55
C VAL A 240 6.17 22.25 -0.75
N ILE A 241 5.02 21.94 -0.14
CA ILE A 241 4.35 20.64 -0.35
C ILE A 241 3.92 20.49 -1.82
N LEU A 242 3.37 21.55 -2.42
CA LEU A 242 2.98 21.54 -3.83
C LEU A 242 4.18 21.33 -4.75
N ILE A 243 5.32 21.98 -4.49
CA ILE A 243 6.58 21.79 -5.23
C ILE A 243 7.06 20.35 -5.09
N VAL A 244 7.05 19.78 -3.88
CA VAL A 244 7.45 18.38 -3.66
C VAL A 244 6.51 17.44 -4.43
N LEU A 245 5.20 17.66 -4.40
CA LEU A 245 4.25 16.85 -5.15
C LEU A 245 4.47 16.96 -6.67
N ALA A 246 4.67 18.18 -7.18
CA ALA A 246 4.97 18.40 -8.59
C ALA A 246 6.27 17.68 -9.01
N PHE A 247 7.30 17.74 -8.16
CA PHE A 247 8.55 17.02 -8.38
C PHE A 247 8.34 15.49 -8.38
N LEU A 248 7.57 14.94 -7.45
CA LEU A 248 7.28 13.51 -7.42
C LEU A 248 6.50 13.06 -8.66
N VAL A 249 5.53 13.85 -9.12
CA VAL A 249 4.79 13.61 -10.37
C VAL A 249 5.73 13.66 -11.57
N TYR A 250 6.64 14.63 -11.62
CA TYR A 250 7.66 14.72 -12.67
C TYR A 250 8.59 13.50 -12.69
N VAL A 251 9.09 13.05 -11.53
CA VAL A 251 9.92 11.83 -11.44
C VAL A 251 9.13 10.60 -11.91
N MET A 252 7.85 10.49 -11.53
CA MET A 252 6.99 9.41 -12.02
C MET A 252 6.85 9.44 -13.54
N TYR A 253 6.65 10.63 -14.11
CA TYR A 253 6.55 10.84 -15.56
C TYR A 253 7.84 10.45 -16.30
N GLN A 254 9.01 10.84 -15.79
CA GLN A 254 10.30 10.47 -16.37
C GLN A 254 10.54 8.95 -16.32
N LEU A 255 10.19 8.31 -15.20
CA LEU A 255 10.23 6.86 -15.10
C LEU A 255 9.22 6.18 -16.05
N SER A 256 8.13 6.87 -16.43
CA SER A 256 7.15 6.43 -17.45
C SER A 256 7.74 6.43 -18.85
N ILE A 257 8.26 7.57 -19.30
CA ILE A 257 8.82 7.68 -20.66
C ILE A 257 9.95 6.69 -20.89
N ASN A 258 10.87 6.56 -19.93
CA ASN A 258 11.99 5.61 -20.03
C ASN A 258 11.56 4.14 -20.12
N ARG A 259 10.28 3.83 -19.89
CA ARG A 259 9.73 2.48 -20.01
C ARG A 259 9.02 2.23 -21.34
N THR A 260 8.26 3.20 -21.86
CA THR A 260 7.40 2.99 -23.04
C THR A 260 7.86 3.74 -24.29
N GLY A 261 8.76 4.73 -24.15
CA GLY A 261 9.31 5.48 -25.30
C GLY A 261 8.33 6.39 -26.03
N SER A 262 7.18 6.73 -25.43
CA SER A 262 5.99 7.23 -26.14
C SER A 262 5.30 8.45 -25.51
N GLY A 263 4.52 9.19 -26.32
CA GLY A 263 4.02 10.57 -26.08
C GLY A 263 2.75 10.75 -25.22
N THR A 264 2.14 11.94 -25.29
CA THR A 264 1.08 12.43 -24.37
C THR A 264 -0.28 11.72 -24.45
N TYR A 265 -0.71 11.23 -25.62
CA TYR A 265 -1.98 10.47 -25.75
C TYR A 265 -1.93 9.17 -24.94
N GLU A 266 -0.77 8.52 -24.90
CA GLU A 266 -0.56 7.31 -24.11
C GLU A 266 -0.54 7.58 -22.60
N PHE A 267 -0.26 8.80 -22.16
CA PHE A 267 -0.24 9.13 -20.73
C PHE A 267 -1.64 9.06 -20.08
N PHE A 268 -2.65 9.67 -20.71
CA PHE A 268 -4.03 9.64 -20.19
C PHE A 268 -4.62 8.23 -20.29
N TYR A 269 -4.34 7.54 -21.39
CA TYR A 269 -4.66 6.12 -21.56
C TYR A 269 -4.07 5.29 -20.40
N GLN A 270 -2.77 5.43 -20.15
CA GLN A 270 -2.08 4.68 -19.08
C GLN A 270 -2.68 4.99 -17.71
N ILE A 271 -2.95 6.26 -17.38
CA ILE A 271 -3.59 6.63 -16.11
C ILE A 271 -4.94 5.92 -15.97
N TYR A 272 -5.79 6.03 -16.99
CA TYR A 272 -7.13 5.45 -16.97
C TYR A 272 -7.08 3.94 -16.78
N VAL A 273 -6.28 3.26 -17.61
CA VAL A 273 -6.15 1.80 -17.60
C VAL A 273 -5.51 1.31 -16.29
N TYR A 274 -4.48 1.99 -15.76
CA TYR A 274 -3.89 1.63 -14.46
C TYR A 274 -4.85 1.83 -13.27
N PHE A 275 -5.75 2.81 -13.33
CA PHE A 275 -6.72 3.04 -12.26
C PHE A 275 -7.83 1.99 -12.25
N CYS A 276 -8.45 1.74 -13.41
CA CYS A 276 -9.68 0.93 -13.47
C CYS A 276 -9.51 -0.46 -14.08
N GLY A 277 -8.40 -0.75 -14.76
CA GLY A 277 -8.12 -2.04 -15.38
C GLY A 277 -8.01 -3.21 -14.39
N CYS A 278 -7.89 -2.93 -13.10
CA CYS A 278 -7.96 -3.94 -12.06
C CYS A 278 -9.31 -4.66 -11.96
N MET A 279 -10.42 -4.02 -12.38
CA MET A 279 -11.75 -4.64 -12.43
C MET A 279 -11.80 -5.78 -13.46
N PRO A 280 -11.57 -5.54 -14.77
CA PRO A 280 -11.59 -6.61 -15.76
C PRO A 280 -10.45 -7.61 -15.56
N HIS A 281 -9.28 -7.18 -15.06
CA HIS A 281 -8.22 -8.13 -14.75
C HIS A 281 -8.62 -9.07 -13.60
N THR A 282 -9.29 -8.58 -12.55
CA THR A 282 -9.83 -9.45 -11.50
C THR A 282 -10.84 -10.46 -12.08
N SER A 283 -11.72 -10.02 -12.98
CA SER A 283 -12.67 -10.89 -13.68
C SER A 283 -11.99 -12.01 -14.44
N LEU A 284 -11.08 -11.66 -15.34
CA LEU A 284 -10.34 -12.62 -16.15
C LEU A 284 -9.59 -13.63 -15.28
N ARG A 285 -9.01 -13.18 -14.17
CA ARG A 285 -8.29 -14.06 -13.25
C ARG A 285 -9.21 -15.02 -12.51
N LEU A 286 -10.37 -14.57 -12.06
CA LEU A 286 -11.35 -15.45 -11.42
C LEU A 286 -11.92 -16.49 -12.40
N GLU A 287 -11.96 -16.18 -13.70
CA GLU A 287 -12.44 -17.09 -14.75
C GLU A 287 -11.37 -18.09 -15.23
N THR A 288 -10.11 -17.66 -15.29
CA THR A 288 -9.02 -18.45 -15.91
C THR A 288 -8.17 -19.21 -14.91
N VAL A 289 -8.17 -18.82 -13.64
CA VAL A 289 -7.32 -19.43 -12.61
C VAL A 289 -8.15 -20.39 -11.77
N ASN A 290 -7.81 -21.67 -11.85
CA ASN A 290 -8.44 -22.71 -11.04
C ASN A 290 -7.46 -23.21 -9.97
N PHE A 291 -7.62 -22.71 -8.74
CA PHE A 291 -6.93 -23.23 -7.56
C PHE A 291 -7.97 -23.60 -6.51
N ASP A 292 -7.70 -24.68 -5.78
CA ASP A 292 -8.43 -24.98 -4.55
C ASP A 292 -8.31 -23.83 -3.52
N TYR A 293 -9.20 -23.82 -2.54
CA TYR A 293 -9.18 -22.80 -1.50
C TYR A 293 -7.97 -22.89 -0.57
N THR A 294 -7.54 -21.73 -0.06
CA THR A 294 -6.39 -21.59 0.85
C THR A 294 -6.78 -21.33 2.30
N TYR A 295 -8.08 -21.30 2.61
CA TYR A 295 -8.67 -21.29 3.96
C TYR A 295 -8.13 -20.19 4.88
N GLY A 296 -7.89 -19.01 4.33
CA GLY A 296 -7.41 -17.82 5.03
C GLY A 296 -5.89 -17.63 4.94
N MET A 297 -5.12 -18.61 4.44
CA MET A 297 -3.66 -18.48 4.34
C MET A 297 -3.25 -17.36 3.38
N THR A 298 -4.04 -17.08 2.35
CA THR A 298 -3.74 -16.01 1.39
C THR A 298 -3.94 -14.64 2.03
N PHE A 299 -5.02 -14.44 2.79
CA PHE A 299 -5.32 -13.25 3.57
C PHE A 299 -4.22 -12.88 4.55
N ILE A 300 -3.71 -13.84 5.33
CA ILE A 300 -2.66 -13.61 6.33
C ILE A 300 -1.23 -13.94 5.85
N SER A 301 -1.04 -14.21 4.55
CA SER A 301 0.23 -14.74 4.01
C SER A 301 1.45 -13.89 4.37
N GLY A 302 1.29 -12.56 4.41
CA GLY A 302 2.37 -11.64 4.75
C GLY A 302 2.91 -11.86 6.16
N LEU A 303 2.05 -12.25 7.11
CA LEU A 303 2.44 -12.60 8.47
C LEU A 303 2.91 -14.04 8.58
N LEU A 304 2.35 -14.96 7.79
CA LEU A 304 2.70 -16.37 7.80
C LEU A 304 4.07 -16.67 7.17
N ARG A 305 4.52 -15.88 6.19
CA ARG A 305 5.73 -16.18 5.40
C ARG A 305 6.97 -16.57 6.23
N PRO A 306 7.37 -15.86 7.30
CA PRO A 306 8.54 -16.28 8.08
C PRO A 306 8.32 -17.62 8.79
N ILE A 307 7.13 -17.89 9.33
CA ILE A 307 6.79 -19.18 9.94
C ILE A 307 6.91 -20.29 8.88
N MET A 308 6.36 -20.05 7.69
CA MET A 308 6.39 -21.01 6.59
C MET A 308 7.79 -21.24 6.04
N LEU A 309 8.67 -20.22 6.06
CA LEU A 309 10.08 -20.39 5.72
C LEU A 309 10.81 -21.27 6.73
N VAL A 310 10.57 -21.08 8.02
CA VAL A 310 11.13 -21.95 9.06
C VAL A 310 10.67 -23.39 8.85
N LEU A 311 9.36 -23.60 8.63
CA LEU A 311 8.83 -24.94 8.35
C LEU A 311 9.43 -25.57 7.09
N LYS A 312 9.62 -24.78 6.03
CA LYS A 312 10.26 -25.24 4.80
C LYS A 312 11.67 -25.77 5.06
N TYR A 313 12.48 -25.06 5.84
CA TYR A 313 13.87 -25.43 6.08
C TYR A 313 14.06 -26.49 7.19
N LEU A 314 13.12 -26.59 8.13
CA LEU A 314 13.12 -27.67 9.13
C LEU A 314 12.54 -28.98 8.57
N GLY A 315 11.69 -28.90 7.54
CA GLY A 315 11.06 -30.05 6.89
C GLY A 315 11.84 -30.52 5.65
N SER A 316 11.10 -30.82 4.58
CA SER A 316 11.61 -31.41 3.34
C SER A 316 12.27 -30.43 2.37
N GLY A 317 12.51 -29.17 2.77
CA GLY A 317 12.97 -28.13 1.86
C GLY A 317 11.87 -27.55 0.97
N GLN A 318 10.62 -27.97 1.12
CA GLN A 318 9.44 -27.48 0.39
C GLN A 318 8.43 -26.80 1.32
N PHE A 319 7.64 -25.87 0.79
CA PHE A 319 6.53 -25.31 1.57
C PHE A 319 5.41 -26.34 1.70
N PRO A 320 4.63 -26.32 2.80
CA PRO A 320 3.39 -27.10 2.90
C PRO A 320 2.49 -26.83 1.69
N ALA A 321 1.84 -27.86 1.13
CA ALA A 321 1.10 -27.76 -0.13
C ALA A 321 0.05 -26.63 -0.14
N ILE A 322 -0.68 -26.47 0.97
CA ILE A 322 -1.66 -25.38 1.14
C ILE A 322 -1.02 -23.99 1.09
N TYR A 323 0.20 -23.82 1.60
CA TYR A 323 0.93 -22.55 1.54
C TYR A 323 1.61 -22.34 0.18
N GLN A 324 2.08 -23.42 -0.45
CA GLN A 324 2.60 -23.36 -1.82
C GLN A 324 1.51 -22.84 -2.77
N ARG A 325 0.26 -23.26 -2.59
CA ARG A 325 -0.90 -22.73 -3.33
C ARG A 325 -1.07 -21.21 -3.18
N THR A 326 -0.91 -20.66 -1.97
CA THR A 326 -0.89 -19.21 -1.75
C THR A 326 0.22 -18.51 -2.54
N ILE A 327 1.40 -19.14 -2.65
CA ILE A 327 2.50 -18.62 -3.47
C ILE A 327 2.12 -18.67 -4.95
N ASP A 328 1.55 -19.78 -5.42
CA ASP A 328 1.19 -20.00 -6.82
C ASP A 328 0.08 -19.06 -7.28
N ILE A 329 -0.91 -18.77 -6.43
CA ILE A 329 -1.93 -17.71 -6.66
C ILE A 329 -1.25 -16.36 -6.91
N GLY A 330 -0.21 -16.03 -6.13
CA GLY A 330 0.54 -14.78 -6.27
C GLY A 330 1.47 -14.74 -7.49
N VAL A 331 2.09 -15.87 -7.85
CA VAL A 331 2.94 -16.00 -9.04
C VAL A 331 2.11 -15.95 -10.31
N THR A 332 0.95 -16.60 -10.32
CA THR A 332 0.02 -16.61 -11.46
C THR A 332 -0.41 -15.21 -11.84
N LEU A 333 -0.65 -14.33 -10.85
CA LEU A 333 -0.96 -12.91 -11.10
C LEU A 333 0.13 -12.15 -11.87
N GLN A 334 1.38 -12.63 -11.86
CA GLN A 334 2.52 -12.01 -12.55
C GLN A 334 2.61 -12.38 -14.03
N THR A 335 1.78 -13.33 -14.50
CA THR A 335 1.70 -13.66 -15.92
C THR A 335 0.98 -12.55 -16.68
N ALA A 336 1.36 -12.24 -17.93
CA ALA A 336 0.72 -11.16 -18.68
C ALA A 336 -0.65 -11.60 -19.25
N VAL A 337 -1.70 -10.81 -18.99
CA VAL A 337 -3.05 -11.01 -19.52
C VAL A 337 -3.49 -9.76 -20.29
N LYS A 338 -4.05 -9.92 -21.49
CA LYS A 338 -4.60 -8.79 -22.26
C LYS A 338 -5.85 -8.25 -21.58
N ILE A 339 -5.87 -6.95 -21.29
CA ILE A 339 -6.99 -6.27 -20.63
C ILE A 339 -7.65 -5.21 -21.52
N SER A 340 -6.97 -4.80 -22.58
CA SER A 340 -7.43 -3.86 -23.61
C SER A 340 -6.65 -4.11 -24.90
N GLU A 341 -7.10 -3.54 -26.02
CA GLU A 341 -6.34 -3.58 -27.27
C GLU A 341 -4.94 -2.99 -27.08
N GLY A 342 -3.91 -3.76 -27.43
CA GLY A 342 -2.51 -3.35 -27.34
C GLY A 342 -1.86 -3.40 -25.95
N HIS A 343 -2.59 -3.70 -24.87
CA HIS A 343 -2.01 -3.68 -23.51
C HIS A 343 -2.31 -4.93 -22.67
N THR A 344 -1.27 -5.36 -21.95
CA THR A 344 -1.32 -6.48 -21.02
C THR A 344 -1.05 -6.03 -19.60
N PHE A 345 -1.72 -6.67 -18.65
CA PHE A 345 -1.49 -6.53 -17.22
C PHE A 345 -0.82 -7.80 -16.68
N ASN A 346 0.20 -7.59 -15.86
CA ASN A 346 0.91 -8.63 -15.11
C ASN A 346 0.86 -8.37 -13.60
N ALA A 347 -0.11 -7.57 -13.18
CA ALA A 347 -0.41 -7.17 -11.81
C ALA A 347 -1.77 -6.46 -11.83
N PHE A 348 -2.21 -5.89 -10.71
CA PHE A 348 -3.44 -5.10 -10.60
C PHE A 348 -4.72 -5.94 -10.55
N VAL A 349 -4.97 -6.52 -9.37
CA VAL A 349 -6.26 -7.12 -9.02
C VAL A 349 -6.77 -6.51 -7.73
N LEU A 350 -8.09 -6.52 -7.56
CA LEU A 350 -8.75 -6.05 -6.35
C LEU A 350 -8.46 -6.97 -5.17
N PRO A 351 -8.64 -6.51 -3.91
CA PRO A 351 -8.43 -7.36 -2.74
C PRO A 351 -9.34 -8.59 -2.74
N PHE A 352 -10.53 -8.48 -3.34
CA PHE A 352 -11.53 -9.55 -3.41
C PHE A 352 -11.03 -10.79 -4.17
N TYR A 353 -10.04 -10.65 -5.06
CA TYR A 353 -9.35 -11.79 -5.66
C TYR A 353 -8.70 -12.67 -4.59
N TYR A 354 -7.92 -12.05 -3.69
CA TYR A 354 -7.23 -12.77 -2.62
C TYR A 354 -8.23 -13.47 -1.71
N PHE A 355 -9.29 -12.75 -1.33
CA PHE A 355 -10.30 -13.30 -0.42
C PHE A 355 -11.10 -14.44 -1.05
N TYR A 356 -11.36 -14.36 -2.36
CA TYR A 356 -12.06 -15.43 -3.06
C TYR A 356 -11.26 -16.74 -3.06
N PHE A 357 -9.94 -16.67 -3.23
CA PHE A 357 -9.10 -17.88 -3.18
C PHE A 357 -8.89 -18.43 -1.77
N ASP A 358 -9.34 -17.74 -0.72
CA ASP A 358 -9.35 -18.29 0.64
C ASP A 358 -10.58 -19.15 0.93
N GLY A 359 -11.71 -18.97 0.25
CA GLY A 359 -12.92 -19.75 0.53
C GLY A 359 -14.17 -19.30 -0.23
N GLY A 360 -13.99 -18.83 -1.46
CA GLY A 360 -15.04 -18.35 -2.34
C GLY A 360 -15.74 -17.09 -1.81
N VAL A 361 -17.04 -16.98 -2.12
CA VAL A 361 -17.88 -15.83 -1.70
C VAL A 361 -17.93 -15.67 -0.17
N ILE A 362 -17.90 -16.77 0.57
CA ILE A 362 -17.94 -16.77 2.04
C ILE A 362 -16.70 -16.09 2.62
N ALA A 363 -15.51 -16.42 2.11
CA ALA A 363 -14.28 -15.77 2.53
C ALA A 363 -14.25 -14.28 2.15
N VAL A 364 -14.75 -13.89 0.96
CA VAL A 364 -14.92 -12.47 0.58
C VAL A 364 -15.71 -11.69 1.63
N VAL A 365 -16.80 -12.26 2.14
CA VAL A 365 -17.62 -11.66 3.20
C VAL A 365 -16.84 -11.52 4.51
N ILE A 366 -16.26 -12.62 5.01
CA ILE A 366 -15.58 -12.67 6.31
C ILE A 366 -14.33 -11.78 6.31
N GLU A 367 -13.49 -11.89 5.30
CA GLU A 367 -12.20 -11.21 5.24
C GLU A 367 -12.35 -9.72 4.94
N SER A 368 -13.34 -9.33 4.14
CA SER A 368 -13.67 -7.91 3.97
C SER A 368 -14.15 -7.30 5.29
N PHE A 369 -14.97 -8.02 6.06
CA PHE A 369 -15.37 -7.61 7.40
C PHE A 369 -14.17 -7.44 8.34
N LEU A 370 -13.27 -8.42 8.40
CA LEU A 370 -12.06 -8.36 9.24
C LEU A 370 -11.14 -7.21 8.81
N TYR A 371 -10.98 -6.99 7.51
CA TYR A 371 -10.19 -5.89 6.98
C TYR A 371 -10.79 -4.53 7.35
N GLY A 372 -12.12 -4.37 7.24
CA GLY A 372 -12.83 -3.18 7.69
C GLY A 372 -12.68 -2.94 9.19
N LEU A 373 -12.82 -3.99 9.99
CA LEU A 373 -12.65 -3.95 11.44
C LEU A 373 -11.24 -3.49 11.83
N PHE A 374 -10.21 -4.03 11.17
CA PHE A 374 -8.82 -3.64 11.39
C PHE A 374 -8.58 -2.18 11.03
N CYS A 375 -8.93 -1.76 9.82
CA CYS A 375 -8.75 -0.39 9.34
C CYS A 375 -9.47 0.63 10.22
N GLY A 376 -10.74 0.35 10.57
CA GLY A 376 -11.53 1.18 11.45
C GLY A 376 -10.93 1.28 12.87
N THR A 377 -10.46 0.17 13.44
CA THR A 377 -9.82 0.16 14.77
C THR A 377 -8.59 1.06 14.81
N VAL A 378 -7.72 0.99 13.79
CA VAL A 378 -6.52 1.83 13.71
C VAL A 378 -6.91 3.31 13.55
N PHE A 379 -7.88 3.60 12.68
CA PHE A 379 -8.39 4.96 12.47
C PHE A 379 -8.95 5.58 13.75
N PHE A 380 -9.93 4.95 14.38
CA PHE A 380 -10.59 5.51 15.55
C PHE A 380 -9.63 5.67 16.74
N LYS A 381 -8.66 4.76 16.91
CA LYS A 381 -7.59 4.95 17.90
C LYS A 381 -6.67 6.13 17.59
N SER A 382 -6.45 6.45 16.31
CA SER A 382 -5.63 7.59 15.89
C SER A 382 -6.33 8.95 16.08
N VAL A 383 -7.65 8.97 15.96
CA VAL A 383 -8.48 10.17 16.19
C VAL A 383 -8.68 10.44 17.68
N ARG A 384 -8.93 9.40 18.50
CA ARG A 384 -9.26 9.56 19.92
C ARG A 384 -8.06 9.94 20.78
N GLU A 385 -6.93 9.28 20.60
CA GLU A 385 -5.70 9.57 21.34
C GLU A 385 -4.59 9.88 20.35
N TYR A 386 -4.62 11.11 19.84
CA TYR A 386 -3.65 11.56 18.85
C TYR A 386 -2.22 11.38 19.36
N ASN A 387 -1.43 10.61 18.61
CA ASN A 387 0.03 10.62 18.70
C ASN A 387 0.63 10.29 17.33
N LYS A 388 1.86 10.74 17.08
CA LYS A 388 2.53 10.58 15.78
C LYS A 388 2.63 9.12 15.35
N LYS A 389 2.86 8.20 16.29
CA LYS A 389 2.93 6.76 16.04
C LYS A 389 1.61 6.19 15.52
N ARG A 390 0.48 6.53 16.14
CA ARG A 390 -0.85 6.09 15.74
C ARG A 390 -1.26 6.71 14.40
N LEU A 391 -0.94 7.99 14.19
CA LEU A 391 -1.14 8.63 12.90
C LEU A 391 -0.30 7.93 11.81
N ALA A 392 0.98 7.65 12.06
CA ALA A 392 1.83 6.95 11.11
C ALA A 392 1.28 5.56 10.75
N LYS A 393 0.79 4.81 11.75
CA LYS A 393 0.12 3.53 11.52
C LYS A 393 -1.13 3.68 10.67
N TYR A 394 -1.93 4.71 10.92
CA TYR A 394 -3.10 4.97 10.10
C TYR A 394 -2.77 5.39 8.66
N LEU A 395 -1.73 6.21 8.48
CA LEU A 395 -1.23 6.55 7.15
C LEU A 395 -0.68 5.34 6.39
N LEU A 396 -0.15 4.32 7.07
CA LEU A 396 0.17 3.03 6.47
C LEU A 396 -1.09 2.27 6.02
N ILE A 397 -2.19 2.32 6.80
CA ILE A 397 -3.49 1.78 6.35
C ILE A 397 -3.97 2.48 5.08
N ILE A 398 -3.76 3.80 4.97
CA ILE A 398 -4.10 4.54 3.75
C ILE A 398 -3.28 4.06 2.56
N ILE A 399 -2.01 3.66 2.74
CA ILE A 399 -1.26 2.98 1.68
C ILE A 399 -2.00 1.70 1.26
N TYR A 400 -2.41 0.84 2.21
CA TYR A 400 -3.12 -0.41 1.89
C TYR A 400 -4.42 -0.17 1.10
N ILE A 401 -5.14 0.90 1.43
CA ILE A 401 -6.36 1.32 0.71
C ILE A 401 -6.00 1.81 -0.69
N ALA A 402 -5.01 2.69 -0.83
CA ALA A 402 -4.61 3.24 -2.13
C ALA A 402 -4.05 2.19 -3.09
N THR A 403 -3.35 1.18 -2.56
CA THR A 403 -2.82 0.06 -3.35
C THR A 403 -3.83 -1.06 -3.56
N SER A 404 -5.08 -0.93 -3.10
CA SER A 404 -6.13 -1.95 -3.31
C SER A 404 -6.45 -2.19 -4.79
N MET A 405 -6.22 -1.21 -5.68
CA MET A 405 -6.30 -1.41 -7.13
C MET A 405 -5.16 -2.28 -7.68
N ILE A 406 -4.08 -2.45 -6.91
CA ILE A 406 -2.90 -3.22 -7.30
C ILE A 406 -3.00 -4.65 -6.74
N ARG A 407 -3.36 -4.77 -5.46
CA ARG A 407 -3.37 -6.00 -4.67
C ARG A 407 -3.96 -5.79 -3.27
N PHE A 408 -4.23 -6.88 -2.54
CA PHE A 408 -4.39 -6.82 -1.09
C PHE A 408 -3.02 -6.69 -0.39
N SER A 409 -2.62 -5.47 -0.01
CA SER A 409 -1.29 -5.22 0.56
C SER A 409 -0.90 -6.08 1.78
N PRO A 410 -1.77 -6.33 2.77
CA PRO A 410 -1.40 -7.13 3.95
C PRO A 410 -0.99 -8.58 3.66
N SER A 411 -1.31 -9.15 2.48
CA SER A 411 -0.83 -10.48 2.08
C SER A 411 0.68 -10.52 1.78
N LEU A 412 1.34 -9.36 1.72
CA LEU A 412 2.77 -9.25 1.47
C LEU A 412 3.54 -8.96 2.75
N VAL A 413 4.66 -9.66 2.91
CA VAL A 413 5.54 -9.57 4.08
C VAL A 413 5.88 -8.13 4.43
N TYR A 414 6.35 -7.36 3.46
CA TYR A 414 6.84 -6.01 3.73
C TYR A 414 5.75 -5.05 4.18
N PHE A 415 4.52 -5.18 3.68
CA PHE A 415 3.41 -4.37 4.17
C PHE A 415 2.99 -4.80 5.56
N ALA A 416 2.85 -6.12 5.79
CA ALA A 416 2.47 -6.66 7.09
C ALA A 416 3.47 -6.29 8.19
N PHE A 417 4.77 -6.43 7.91
CA PHE A 417 5.86 -6.16 8.85
C PHE A 417 6.07 -4.65 9.06
N ALA A 418 5.84 -3.80 8.05
CA ALA A 418 5.93 -2.34 8.21
C ALA A 418 5.06 -1.83 9.37
N TYR A 419 3.87 -2.42 9.58
CA TYR A 419 2.96 -2.05 10.67
C TYR A 419 3.57 -2.30 12.07
N PHE A 420 4.34 -3.38 12.20
CA PHE A 420 5.04 -3.73 13.45
C PHE A 420 6.36 -2.99 13.58
N TYR A 421 7.12 -2.87 12.49
CA TYR A 421 8.46 -2.25 12.46
C TYR A 421 8.41 -0.78 12.82
N MET A 422 7.30 -0.12 12.49
CA MET A 422 7.03 1.23 12.94
C MET A 422 7.12 1.39 14.45
N ASN A 423 6.92 0.34 15.26
CA ASN A 423 7.11 0.41 16.71
C ASN A 423 8.57 0.74 17.11
N PHE A 424 9.57 0.26 16.36
CA PHE A 424 10.99 0.52 16.65
C PHE A 424 11.40 1.96 16.32
N CYS A 425 10.71 2.59 15.38
CA CYS A 425 10.95 3.98 14.99
C CYS A 425 10.50 5.02 16.03
N TYR A 426 9.80 4.60 17.08
CA TYR A 426 9.34 5.48 18.15
C TYR A 426 9.85 5.00 19.52
N LYS A 427 10.19 5.94 20.38
CA LYS A 427 10.53 5.71 21.79
C LYS A 427 9.52 6.39 22.71
N ARG A 428 9.39 5.91 23.94
CA ARG A 428 8.61 6.59 24.96
C ARG A 428 9.28 7.94 25.27
N GLY A 429 8.53 9.03 25.18
CA GLY A 429 8.97 10.33 25.67
C GLY A 429 9.27 10.25 27.16
N LYS A 430 10.32 10.96 27.59
CA LYS A 430 10.64 11.09 29.01
C LYS A 430 9.54 11.88 29.70
#